data_AF-A0A2W5SWY5-F1
#
_entry.id   AF-A0A2W5SWY5-F1
#
_cell.length_a   1.000
_cell.length_b   1.000
_cell.length_c   1.000
_cell.angle_alpha   90.00
_cell.angle_beta   90.00
_cell.angle_gamma   90.00
#
_symmetry.space_group_name_H-M   'P 1'
#
loop_
_entity.id
_entity.type
_entity.pdbx_description
1 polymer ?
#
loop_
_entity_poly.entity_id
_entity_poly.type
_entity_poly.pdbx_seq_one_letter_code
_entity_poly.pdbx_strand_id
1 'polypeptide(L)'
;MDIYAENDFLFERIVAIVKELGLTKDLLIDKIVDGLVPKSAKREFYLEEFKKNRKFLLEKFISDPIKTFGDPTDLNDVFRCILKILLSKRAYKKLLKKIGNQNISSDDYLVCYDPAKNGQNILKHGMIFHAVHSYSYGHFPLISPNRKGRQVLFTRYYFEGNNHIYICEETPDKKYSFVATVFDLTDDGKMMFITSRIIDLDGDIDYQLEMLISENKLNPNDLASLRIRALEVLRESKQYV
;
A
#
# COMPACT_ATOMS: atom_id res chain seq x y z
N MET A 1 -19.72 -0.51 15.17
CA MET A 1 -19.59 -1.95 14.86
C MET A 1 -18.19 -2.33 15.29
N ASP A 2 -17.98 -3.47 15.97
CA ASP A 2 -16.61 -3.93 16.17
C ASP A 2 -16.00 -4.41 14.84
N ILE A 3 -14.68 -4.53 14.79
CA ILE A 3 -13.95 -4.81 13.54
C ILE A 3 -14.30 -6.16 12.92
N TYR A 4 -14.65 -7.17 13.72
CA TYR A 4 -15.00 -8.51 13.24
C TYR A 4 -16.39 -8.51 12.60
N ALA A 5 -17.37 -7.93 13.28
CA ALA A 5 -18.71 -7.75 12.73
C ALA A 5 -18.70 -6.87 11.46
N GLU A 6 -17.80 -5.88 11.40
CA GLU A 6 -17.62 -5.08 10.19
C GLU A 6 -17.03 -5.90 9.04
N ASN A 7 -16.02 -6.72 9.31
CA ASN A 7 -15.43 -7.61 8.31
C ASN A 7 -16.45 -8.59 7.73
N ASP A 8 -17.26 -9.22 8.58
CA ASP A 8 -18.33 -10.12 8.13
C ASP A 8 -19.31 -9.38 7.21
N PHE A 9 -19.75 -8.18 7.63
CA PHE A 9 -20.67 -7.37 6.84
C PHE A 9 -20.07 -6.95 5.48
N LEU A 10 -18.80 -6.54 5.45
CA LEU A 10 -18.13 -6.15 4.20
C LEU A 10 -17.93 -7.37 3.29
N PHE A 11 -17.55 -8.52 3.84
CA PHE A 11 -17.37 -9.76 3.09
C PHE A 11 -18.68 -10.24 2.45
N GLU A 12 -19.77 -10.31 3.22
CA GLU A 12 -21.11 -10.62 2.70
C GLU A 12 -21.50 -9.68 1.56
N ARG A 13 -21.15 -8.39 1.70
CA ARG A 13 -21.44 -7.40 0.65
C ARG A 13 -20.65 -7.66 -0.63
N ILE A 14 -19.38 -8.04 -0.53
CA ILE A 14 -18.56 -8.44 -1.68
C ILE A 14 -19.19 -9.67 -2.36
N VAL A 15 -19.52 -10.71 -1.60
CA VAL A 15 -20.13 -11.95 -2.12
C VAL A 15 -21.44 -11.64 -2.86
N ALA A 16 -22.30 -10.79 -2.28
CA ALA A 16 -23.55 -10.39 -2.90
C ALA A 16 -23.33 -9.66 -4.24
N ILE A 17 -22.37 -8.73 -4.30
CA ILE A 17 -22.05 -7.98 -5.52
C ILE A 17 -21.45 -8.91 -6.59
N VAL A 18 -20.54 -9.79 -6.21
CA VAL A 18 -19.93 -10.78 -7.12
C VAL A 18 -21.01 -11.65 -7.75
N LYS A 19 -21.99 -12.10 -6.96
CA LYS A 19 -23.14 -12.87 -7.43
C LYS A 19 -24.06 -12.06 -8.34
N GLU A 20 -24.41 -10.82 -7.95
CA GLU A 20 -25.26 -9.91 -8.72
C GLU A 20 -24.67 -9.60 -10.10
N LEU A 21 -23.35 -9.42 -10.16
CA LEU A 21 -22.61 -9.14 -11.39
C LEU A 21 -22.22 -10.39 -12.18
N GLY A 22 -22.53 -11.59 -11.68
CA GLY A 22 -22.17 -12.85 -12.33
C GLY A 22 -20.66 -13.05 -12.53
N LEU A 23 -19.84 -12.53 -11.62
CA LEU A 23 -18.38 -12.58 -11.77
C LEU A 23 -17.83 -13.95 -11.38
N THR A 24 -17.07 -14.56 -12.28
CA THR A 24 -16.19 -15.69 -11.94
C THR A 24 -15.00 -15.20 -11.11
N LYS A 25 -14.24 -16.12 -10.52
CA LYS A 25 -12.99 -15.80 -9.80
C LYS A 25 -12.02 -15.00 -10.67
N ASP A 26 -11.79 -15.44 -11.91
CA ASP A 26 -10.86 -14.77 -12.82
C ASP A 26 -11.34 -13.37 -13.21
N LEU A 27 -12.64 -13.22 -13.52
CA LEU A 27 -13.21 -11.91 -13.83
C LEU A 27 -13.18 -10.93 -12.65
N LEU A 28 -13.31 -11.45 -11.42
CA LEU A 28 -13.13 -10.65 -10.21
C LEU A 28 -11.68 -10.19 -10.06
N ILE A 29 -10.70 -11.09 -10.26
CA ILE A 29 -9.27 -10.74 -10.24
C ILE A 29 -9.00 -9.64 -11.26
N ASP A 30 -9.42 -9.83 -12.51
CA ASP A 30 -9.18 -8.85 -13.57
C ASP A 30 -9.79 -7.48 -13.24
N LYS A 31 -11.01 -7.44 -12.70
CA LYS A 31 -11.63 -6.18 -12.24
C LYS A 31 -10.85 -5.52 -11.11
N ILE A 32 -10.34 -6.29 -10.15
CA ILE A 32 -9.53 -5.76 -9.04
C ILE A 32 -8.22 -5.20 -9.60
N VAL A 33 -7.51 -5.96 -10.43
CA VAL A 33 -6.27 -5.52 -11.10
C VAL A 33 -6.51 -4.22 -11.87
N ASP A 34 -7.60 -4.14 -12.63
CA ASP A 34 -7.95 -2.96 -13.40
C ASP A 34 -8.18 -1.72 -12.54
N GLY A 35 -8.76 -1.90 -11.35
CA GLY A 35 -8.99 -0.85 -10.35
C GLY A 35 -7.74 -0.45 -9.57
N LEU A 36 -6.78 -1.37 -9.39
CA LEU A 36 -5.53 -1.13 -8.67
C LEU A 36 -4.47 -0.44 -9.54
N VAL A 37 -4.36 -0.86 -10.81
CA VAL A 37 -3.37 -0.32 -11.74
C VAL A 37 -3.81 1.07 -12.22
N PRO A 38 -2.94 2.10 -12.14
CA PRO A 38 -3.31 3.45 -12.56
C PRO A 38 -3.59 3.53 -14.07
N LYS A 39 -4.48 4.45 -14.45
CA LYS A 39 -4.67 4.84 -15.86
C LYS A 39 -3.55 5.80 -16.24
N SER A 40 -2.51 5.30 -16.89
CA SER A 40 -1.33 6.08 -17.31
C SER A 40 -0.84 5.62 -18.68
N ALA A 41 0.07 6.38 -19.29
CA ALA A 41 0.71 6.01 -20.55
C ALA A 41 1.51 4.68 -20.44
N LYS A 42 1.96 4.31 -19.23
CA LYS A 42 2.68 3.06 -18.94
C LYS A 42 1.76 1.95 -18.39
N ARG A 43 0.44 2.04 -18.58
CA ARG A 43 -0.53 1.09 -17.97
C ARG A 43 -0.24 -0.37 -18.31
N GLU A 44 -0.01 -0.70 -19.58
CA GLU A 44 0.24 -2.09 -20.02
C GLU A 44 1.45 -2.69 -19.30
N PHE A 45 2.53 -1.93 -19.21
CA PHE A 45 3.71 -2.34 -18.45
C PHE A 45 3.36 -2.65 -16.98
N TYR A 46 2.58 -1.78 -16.32
CA TYR A 46 2.18 -1.99 -14.93
C TYR A 46 1.22 -3.17 -14.74
N LEU A 47 0.37 -3.45 -15.73
CA LEU A 47 -0.49 -4.63 -15.72
C LEU A 47 0.34 -5.90 -15.77
N GLU A 48 1.35 -5.96 -16.64
CA GLU A 48 2.22 -7.13 -16.77
C GLU A 48 3.06 -7.35 -15.51
N GLU A 49 3.66 -6.29 -14.94
CA GLU A 49 4.38 -6.38 -13.67
C GLU A 49 3.47 -6.82 -12.51
N PHE A 50 2.23 -6.32 -12.44
CA PHE A 50 1.28 -6.75 -11.42
C PHE A 50 0.92 -8.23 -11.59
N LYS A 51 0.59 -8.66 -12.81
CA LYS A 51 0.23 -10.06 -13.09
C LYS A 51 1.36 -11.01 -12.71
N LYS A 52 2.59 -10.64 -13.04
CA LYS A 52 3.79 -11.43 -12.75
C LYS A 52 4.08 -11.52 -11.25
N ASN A 53 3.98 -10.40 -10.53
CA ASN A 53 4.53 -10.30 -9.18
C ASN A 53 3.46 -10.28 -8.07
N ARG A 54 2.17 -10.08 -8.38
CA ARG A 54 1.12 -9.82 -7.37
C ARG A 54 -0.19 -10.55 -7.61
N LYS A 55 -0.43 -11.13 -8.78
CA LYS A 55 -1.65 -11.91 -9.05
C LYS A 55 -1.86 -13.03 -8.03
N PHE A 56 -0.78 -13.72 -7.65
CA PHE A 56 -0.85 -14.81 -6.67
C PHE A 56 -1.44 -14.37 -5.32
N LEU A 57 -1.21 -13.12 -4.89
CA LEU A 57 -1.76 -12.58 -3.64
C LEU A 57 -3.28 -12.44 -3.73
N LEU A 58 -3.80 -11.96 -4.87
CA LEU A 58 -5.24 -11.90 -5.12
C LEU A 58 -5.84 -13.30 -5.20
N GLU A 59 -5.14 -14.26 -5.80
CA GLU A 59 -5.59 -15.65 -5.86
C GLU A 59 -5.65 -16.29 -4.48
N LYS A 60 -4.64 -16.06 -3.61
CA LYS A 60 -4.62 -16.48 -2.21
C LYS A 60 -5.78 -15.83 -1.43
N PHE A 61 -5.90 -14.49 -1.51
CA PHE A 61 -6.95 -13.74 -0.83
C PHE A 61 -8.36 -14.21 -1.22
N ILE A 62 -8.66 -14.35 -2.51
CA ILE A 62 -10.00 -14.77 -2.96
C ILE A 62 -10.32 -16.20 -2.51
N SER A 63 -9.29 -17.04 -2.34
CA SER A 63 -9.49 -18.42 -1.88
C SER A 63 -9.73 -18.48 -0.37
N ASP A 64 -8.98 -17.69 0.40
CA ASP A 64 -9.09 -17.64 1.86
C ASP A 64 -8.67 -16.26 2.41
N PRO A 65 -9.63 -15.30 2.52
CA PRO A 65 -9.34 -13.94 2.96
C PRO A 65 -8.74 -13.87 4.37
N ILE A 66 -9.31 -14.66 5.30
CA ILE A 66 -8.97 -14.62 6.72
C ILE A 66 -7.57 -15.19 6.96
N LYS A 67 -7.22 -16.28 6.27
CA LYS A 67 -5.87 -16.85 6.37
C LYS A 67 -4.83 -15.99 5.67
N THR A 68 -5.22 -15.24 4.63
CA THR A 68 -4.31 -14.33 3.93
C THR A 68 -4.01 -13.10 4.78
N PHE A 69 -4.99 -12.55 5.50
CA PHE A 69 -4.83 -11.36 6.33
C PHE A 69 -5.24 -11.66 7.78
N GLY A 70 -4.26 -12.05 8.60
CA GLY A 70 -4.49 -12.45 10.00
C GLY A 70 -4.87 -11.31 10.94
N ASP A 71 -4.47 -10.07 10.64
CA ASP A 71 -4.93 -8.89 11.38
C ASP A 71 -6.31 -8.43 10.84
N PRO A 72 -7.32 -8.30 11.72
CA PRO A 72 -8.67 -7.93 11.28
C PRO A 72 -8.75 -6.53 10.67
N THR A 73 -7.84 -5.61 11.01
CA THR A 73 -7.78 -4.25 10.44
C THR A 73 -7.28 -4.28 9.01
N ASP A 74 -6.24 -5.07 8.73
CA ASP A 74 -5.68 -5.19 7.39
C ASP A 74 -6.69 -5.87 6.45
N LEU A 75 -7.38 -6.90 6.94
CA LEU A 75 -8.48 -7.54 6.22
C LEU A 75 -9.59 -6.54 5.89
N ASN A 76 -9.97 -5.70 6.86
CA ASN A 76 -10.97 -4.65 6.67
C ASN A 76 -10.56 -3.66 5.56
N ASP A 77 -9.32 -3.18 5.61
CA ASP A 77 -8.73 -2.26 4.64
C ASP A 77 -8.77 -2.83 3.22
N VAL A 78 -8.45 -4.13 3.07
CA VAL A 78 -8.53 -4.85 1.79
C VAL A 78 -9.98 -4.97 1.32
N PHE A 79 -10.93 -5.33 2.19
CA PHE A 79 -12.35 -5.38 1.81
C PHE A 79 -12.88 -4.01 1.37
N ARG A 80 -12.52 -2.94 2.09
CA ARG A 80 -12.88 -1.56 1.72
C ARG A 80 -12.28 -1.18 0.37
N CYS A 81 -11.03 -1.58 0.08
CA CYS A 81 -10.41 -1.39 -1.23
C CYS A 81 -11.21 -2.07 -2.36
N ILE A 82 -11.55 -3.34 -2.20
CA ILE A 82 -12.29 -4.11 -3.21
C ILE A 82 -13.68 -3.53 -3.42
N LEU A 83 -14.40 -3.19 -2.36
CA LEU A 83 -15.72 -2.56 -2.45
C LEU A 83 -15.65 -1.19 -3.13
N LYS A 84 -14.59 -0.41 -2.91
CA LYS A 84 -14.36 0.88 -3.60
C LYS A 84 -14.15 0.69 -5.11
N ILE A 85 -13.60 -0.44 -5.54
CA ILE A 85 -13.42 -0.80 -6.96
C ILE A 85 -14.75 -1.28 -7.56
N LEU A 86 -15.47 -2.16 -6.87
CA LEU A 86 -16.68 -2.79 -7.39
C LEU A 86 -17.91 -1.86 -7.39
N LEU A 87 -17.96 -0.91 -6.46
CA LEU A 87 -19.10 -0.01 -6.30
C LEU A 87 -18.89 1.33 -7.00
N SER A 88 -19.99 1.93 -7.46
CA SER A 88 -19.98 3.34 -7.84
C SER A 88 -19.59 4.21 -6.64
N LYS A 89 -18.96 5.37 -6.89
CA LYS A 89 -18.58 6.34 -5.85
C LYS A 89 -19.74 6.70 -4.92
N ARG A 90 -20.97 6.78 -5.44
CA ARG A 90 -22.17 7.07 -4.64
C ARG A 90 -22.55 5.90 -3.74
N ALA A 91 -22.52 4.68 -4.26
CA ALA A 91 -22.83 3.48 -3.49
C ALA A 91 -21.78 3.22 -2.39
N TYR A 92 -20.50 3.37 -2.72
CA TYR A 92 -19.40 3.24 -1.75
C TYR A 92 -19.52 4.26 -0.61
N LYS A 93 -19.82 5.53 -0.92
CA LYS A 93 -20.07 6.55 0.11
C LYS A 93 -21.25 6.21 1.03
N LYS A 94 -22.32 5.59 0.50
CA LYS A 94 -23.46 5.15 1.31
C LYS A 94 -23.07 3.99 2.24
N LEU A 95 -22.26 3.05 1.75
CA LEU A 95 -21.72 1.94 2.53
C LEU A 95 -20.90 2.46 3.72
N LEU A 96 -19.97 3.39 3.50
CA LEU A 96 -19.12 3.98 4.54
C LEU A 96 -19.95 4.64 5.66
N LYS A 97 -21.06 5.30 5.31
CA LYS A 97 -21.99 5.86 6.31
C LYS A 97 -22.65 4.79 7.17
N LYS A 98 -22.88 3.59 6.63
CA LYS A 98 -23.55 2.49 7.34
C LYS A 98 -22.64 1.81 8.36
N ILE A 99 -21.37 1.62 8.03
CA ILE A 99 -20.38 0.98 8.92
C ILE A 99 -19.81 1.93 9.99
N GLY A 100 -20.05 3.23 9.82
CA GLY A 100 -19.43 4.27 10.65
C GLY A 100 -18.30 4.90 9.85
N ASN A 101 -18.37 6.22 9.69
CA ASN A 101 -17.54 6.97 8.74
C ASN A 101 -16.10 7.19 9.26
N GLN A 102 -15.42 6.12 9.68
CA GLN A 102 -13.98 6.10 9.94
C GLN A 102 -13.28 6.03 8.58
N ASN A 103 -13.21 7.18 7.90
CA ASN A 103 -12.53 7.31 6.61
C ASN A 103 -11.02 7.49 6.76
N ILE A 104 -10.56 7.66 7.99
CA ILE A 104 -9.18 7.89 8.35
C ILE A 104 -8.89 6.96 9.52
N SER A 105 -8.04 5.97 9.29
CA SER A 105 -7.35 5.26 10.36
C SER A 105 -6.18 6.14 10.81
N SER A 106 -5.93 6.20 12.11
CA SER A 106 -4.83 6.95 12.69
C SER A 106 -4.20 6.07 13.75
N ASP A 107 -2.87 6.01 13.74
CA ASP A 107 -2.14 5.68 14.97
C ASP A 107 -2.17 6.91 15.88
N ASP A 108 -2.05 6.73 17.20
CA ASP A 108 -2.27 7.76 18.21
C ASP A 108 -1.26 8.93 18.13
N TYR A 109 -0.22 8.83 17.30
CA TYR A 109 0.92 9.75 17.37
C TYR A 109 1.26 10.51 16.08
N LEU A 110 1.46 9.86 14.92
CA LEU A 110 2.12 10.54 13.77
C LEU A 110 1.58 10.20 12.37
N VAL A 111 0.85 9.10 12.21
CA VAL A 111 0.48 8.56 10.90
C VAL A 111 -1.03 8.38 10.81
N CYS A 112 -1.59 8.73 9.65
CA CYS A 112 -2.97 8.43 9.32
C CYS A 112 -3.10 7.99 7.85
N TYR A 113 -4.21 7.36 7.49
CA TYR A 113 -4.46 6.90 6.13
C TYR A 113 -5.94 6.60 5.86
N ASP A 114 -6.35 6.62 4.58
CA ASP A 114 -7.64 6.05 4.13
C ASP A 114 -7.53 4.51 4.19
N PRO A 115 -8.38 3.80 4.94
CA PRO A 115 -8.45 2.33 4.97
C PRO A 115 -8.37 1.66 3.60
N ALA A 116 -9.16 2.15 2.63
CA ALA A 116 -9.15 1.59 1.28
C ALA A 116 -7.87 1.89 0.50
N LYS A 117 -7.11 2.93 0.91
CA LYS A 117 -5.78 3.21 0.38
C LYS A 117 -4.73 2.28 0.95
N ASN A 118 -4.81 1.94 2.24
CA ASN A 118 -3.94 0.90 2.80
C ASN A 118 -4.22 -0.45 2.13
N GLY A 119 -5.49 -0.84 1.97
CA GLY A 119 -5.85 -2.06 1.23
C GLY A 119 -5.33 -2.06 -0.21
N GLN A 120 -5.38 -0.91 -0.91
CA GLN A 120 -4.75 -0.77 -2.23
C GLN A 120 -3.24 -0.98 -2.17
N ASN A 121 -2.58 -0.45 -1.14
CA ASN A 121 -1.14 -0.56 -0.96
C ASN A 121 -0.72 -2.00 -0.63
N ILE A 122 -1.47 -2.69 0.23
CA ILE A 122 -1.28 -4.11 0.55
C ILE A 122 -1.38 -4.94 -0.74
N LEU A 123 -2.44 -4.76 -1.53
CA LEU A 123 -2.63 -5.56 -2.74
C LEU A 123 -1.60 -5.25 -3.85
N LYS A 124 -1.15 -3.99 -3.99
CA LYS A 124 -0.16 -3.60 -5.01
C LYS A 124 1.28 -3.88 -4.61
N HIS A 125 1.61 -3.61 -3.36
CA HIS A 125 2.99 -3.50 -2.91
C HIS A 125 3.31 -4.51 -1.82
N GLY A 126 2.32 -5.21 -1.25
CA GLY A 126 2.48 -6.15 -0.14
C GLY A 126 2.78 -5.47 1.19
N MET A 127 2.60 -4.15 1.26
CA MET A 127 3.03 -3.29 2.37
C MET A 127 1.84 -2.71 3.12
N ILE A 128 1.93 -2.73 4.44
CA ILE A 128 0.91 -2.21 5.36
C ILE A 128 1.37 -0.86 5.92
N PHE A 129 0.54 0.18 5.85
CA PHE A 129 0.93 1.55 6.25
C PHE A 129 1.26 1.70 7.73
N HIS A 130 0.45 1.15 8.64
CA HIS A 130 0.68 1.33 10.09
C HIS A 130 1.99 0.70 10.56
N ALA A 131 2.43 -0.34 9.87
CA ALA A 131 3.65 -1.04 10.18
C ALA A 131 4.88 -0.49 9.43
N VAL A 132 4.69 0.50 8.54
CA VAL A 132 5.82 1.24 7.96
C VAL A 132 6.57 2.04 9.02
N HIS A 133 5.87 2.53 10.05
CA HIS A 133 6.49 3.27 11.14
C HIS A 133 7.40 2.36 11.98
N SER A 134 7.03 1.08 12.19
CA SER A 134 7.79 0.15 13.02
C SER A 134 9.09 -0.32 12.37
N TYR A 135 9.23 -0.21 11.04
CA TYR A 135 10.52 -0.47 10.35
C TYR A 135 11.61 0.54 10.70
N SER A 136 11.25 1.69 11.27
CA SER A 136 12.20 2.78 11.57
C SER A 136 13.00 2.59 12.86
N TYR A 137 12.92 1.41 13.53
CA TYR A 137 13.63 1.11 14.78
C TYR A 137 15.10 1.61 14.75
N GLY A 138 15.35 2.76 15.37
CA GLY A 138 16.66 3.38 15.52
C GLY A 138 17.20 4.22 14.35
N HIS A 139 16.56 4.26 13.18
CA HIS A 139 17.03 5.06 12.04
C HIS A 139 16.03 6.14 11.66
N PHE A 140 16.49 7.39 11.78
CA PHE A 140 15.65 8.55 11.58
C PHE A 140 15.03 8.57 10.18
N PRO A 141 13.70 8.72 10.07
CA PRO A 141 13.04 8.94 8.80
C PRO A 141 13.64 10.15 8.08
N LEU A 142 14.13 9.92 6.87
CA LEU A 142 14.74 10.96 6.06
C LEU A 142 13.69 11.51 5.07
N ILE A 143 13.08 12.65 5.42
CA ILE A 143 12.05 13.32 4.62
C ILE A 143 12.72 14.09 3.47
N SER A 144 12.29 13.83 2.23
CA SER A 144 12.66 14.64 1.07
C SER A 144 11.93 15.99 1.12
N PRO A 145 12.63 17.13 0.97
CA PRO A 145 12.04 18.44 1.16
C PRO A 145 11.20 18.83 -0.07
N ASN A 146 9.90 18.56 -0.01
CA ASN A 146 8.93 19.35 -0.76
C ASN A 146 7.98 20.03 0.23
N ARG A 147 8.31 21.26 0.64
CA ARG A 147 7.56 22.01 1.67
C ARG A 147 6.14 22.40 1.22
N LYS A 148 5.80 22.18 -0.05
CA LYS A 148 4.46 22.40 -0.62
C LYS A 148 4.05 21.20 -1.46
N GLY A 149 3.14 20.38 -0.95
CA GLY A 149 2.61 19.19 -1.62
C GLY A 149 3.10 17.87 -1.03
N ARG A 150 2.99 16.81 -1.83
CA ARG A 150 3.35 15.45 -1.43
C ARG A 150 4.83 15.33 -1.11
N GLN A 151 5.13 14.62 -0.04
CA GLN A 151 6.48 14.37 0.44
C GLN A 151 6.81 12.89 0.34
N VAL A 152 8.11 12.59 0.25
CA VAL A 152 8.63 11.23 0.26
C VAL A 152 9.44 11.02 1.51
N LEU A 153 9.09 9.96 2.24
CA LEU A 153 9.79 9.45 3.38
C LEU A 153 10.56 8.19 2.96
N PHE A 154 11.84 8.12 3.31
CA PHE A 154 12.61 6.89 3.19
C PHE A 154 12.87 6.30 4.57
N THR A 155 12.52 5.03 4.76
CA THR A 155 12.83 4.26 5.96
C THR A 155 13.60 3.00 5.59
N ARG A 156 14.60 2.64 6.41
CA ARG A 156 15.32 1.38 6.21
C ARG A 156 14.35 0.22 6.36
N TYR A 157 14.47 -0.77 5.48
CA TYR A 157 13.72 -2.01 5.59
C TYR A 157 14.59 -3.02 6.34
N TYR A 158 14.19 -3.36 7.57
CA TYR A 158 14.81 -4.43 8.35
C TYR A 158 13.96 -5.69 8.27
N PHE A 159 14.58 -6.78 7.83
CA PHE A 159 14.03 -8.12 7.90
C PHE A 159 14.76 -8.88 9.02
N GLU A 160 14.14 -9.04 10.19
CA GLU A 160 14.64 -9.92 11.26
C GLU A 160 13.55 -10.92 11.69
N GLY A 161 13.78 -12.20 11.38
CA GLY A 161 12.98 -13.33 11.89
C GLY A 161 11.54 -13.43 11.39
N ASN A 162 10.69 -14.14 12.16
CA ASN A 162 9.26 -14.36 11.89
C ASN A 162 8.38 -13.12 12.11
N ASN A 163 8.97 -11.93 12.34
CA ASN A 163 8.24 -10.67 12.43
C ASN A 163 7.94 -10.15 11.02
N HIS A 164 7.07 -10.88 10.34
CA HIS A 164 6.58 -10.55 9.01
C HIS A 164 5.65 -9.34 9.10
N ILE A 165 6.09 -8.22 8.53
CA ILE A 165 5.20 -7.08 8.24
C ILE A 165 4.81 -7.08 6.74
N TYR A 166 5.42 -7.98 5.95
CA TYR A 166 4.85 -8.38 4.67
C TYR A 166 3.82 -9.48 4.89
N ILE A 167 2.62 -9.28 4.34
CA ILE A 167 1.64 -10.36 4.26
C ILE A 167 2.13 -11.47 3.30
N CYS A 168 2.99 -11.18 2.31
CA CYS A 168 3.34 -12.15 1.27
C CYS A 168 4.72 -11.95 0.60
N GLU A 169 5.81 -12.33 1.26
CA GLU A 169 7.03 -12.79 0.55
C GLU A 169 7.47 -14.16 1.06
N GLU A 170 7.62 -15.12 0.14
CA GLU A 170 8.24 -16.43 0.36
C GLU A 170 9.77 -16.36 0.20
N THR A 171 10.35 -15.20 -0.10
CA THR A 171 11.80 -15.04 -0.29
C THR A 171 12.32 -13.76 0.36
N PRO A 172 12.73 -13.83 1.63
CA PRO A 172 13.44 -12.73 2.26
C PRO A 172 14.93 -12.95 2.07
N ASP A 173 15.62 -12.17 1.23
CA ASP A 173 17.09 -12.28 1.17
C ASP A 173 17.81 -11.07 0.54
N LYS A 174 17.31 -9.84 0.71
CA LYS A 174 18.07 -8.64 0.31
C LYS A 174 18.41 -7.76 1.50
N LYS A 175 19.69 -7.81 1.90
CA LYS A 175 20.27 -7.07 3.04
C LYS A 175 20.16 -5.53 2.96
N TYR A 176 19.79 -4.97 1.80
CA TYR A 176 19.88 -3.53 1.52
C TYR A 176 18.65 -2.95 0.82
N SER A 177 17.43 -3.33 1.19
CA SER A 177 16.23 -2.64 0.70
C SER A 177 15.80 -1.50 1.63
N PHE A 178 15.03 -0.55 1.10
CA PHE A 178 14.38 0.49 1.90
C PHE A 178 12.94 0.70 1.43
N VAL A 179 12.11 1.28 2.29
CA VAL A 179 10.73 1.65 1.97
C VAL A 179 10.69 3.12 1.60
N ALA A 180 10.12 3.42 0.43
CA ALA A 180 9.75 4.77 0.03
C ALA A 180 8.25 4.96 0.24
N THR A 181 7.90 5.91 1.10
CA THR A 181 6.52 6.24 1.47
C THR A 181 6.18 7.63 1.00
N VAL A 182 5.09 7.77 0.24
CA VAL A 182 4.57 9.09 -0.13
C VAL A 182 3.45 9.47 0.83
N PHE A 183 3.49 10.69 1.33
CA PHE A 183 2.49 11.20 2.25
C PHE A 183 2.14 12.67 1.98
N ASP A 184 0.95 13.09 2.42
CA ASP A 184 0.55 14.49 2.56
C ASP A 184 0.62 14.86 4.05
N LEU A 185 0.92 16.13 4.37
CA LEU A 185 0.78 16.64 5.74
C LEU A 185 -0.67 17.07 5.97
N THR A 186 -1.25 16.63 7.07
CA THR A 186 -2.56 17.10 7.53
C THR A 186 -2.44 18.42 8.29
N ASP A 187 -3.55 19.12 8.49
CA ASP A 187 -3.59 20.39 9.23
C ASP A 187 -3.13 20.24 10.69
N ASP A 188 -3.31 19.05 11.28
CA ASP A 188 -2.85 18.69 12.63
C ASP A 188 -1.42 18.10 12.66
N GLY A 189 -0.70 18.14 11.53
CA GLY A 189 0.72 17.75 11.45
C GLY A 189 0.99 16.25 11.34
N LYS A 190 -0.04 15.42 11.14
CA LYS A 190 0.11 14.00 10.88
C LYS A 190 0.53 13.75 9.43
N MET A 191 1.22 12.62 9.23
CA MET A 191 1.58 12.14 7.90
C MET A 191 0.43 11.26 7.36
N MET A 192 -0.32 11.78 6.40
CA MET A 192 -1.36 11.03 5.70
C MET A 192 -0.74 10.19 4.58
N PHE A 193 -0.57 8.89 4.81
CA PHE A 193 0.09 8.00 3.86
C PHE A 193 -0.76 7.75 2.62
N ILE A 194 -0.08 7.72 1.46
CA ILE A 194 -0.68 7.57 0.13
C ILE A 194 -0.22 6.29 -0.54
N THR A 195 1.08 5.99 -0.44
CA THR A 195 1.68 4.74 -0.92
C THR A 195 2.95 4.44 -0.13
N SER A 196 3.32 3.17 -0.04
CA SER A 196 4.57 2.69 0.55
C SER A 196 5.04 1.48 -0.24
N ARG A 197 6.26 1.54 -0.76
CA ARG A 197 6.85 0.47 -1.58
C ARG A 197 8.31 0.24 -1.23
N ILE A 198 8.75 -1.01 -1.35
CA ILE A 198 10.17 -1.32 -1.36
C ILE A 198 10.82 -0.70 -2.60
N ILE A 199 12.01 -0.15 -2.39
CA ILE A 199 12.98 0.17 -3.44
C ILE A 199 14.15 -0.79 -3.28
N ASP A 200 14.43 -1.52 -4.35
CA ASP A 200 15.56 -2.45 -4.44
C ASP A 200 16.79 -1.70 -4.97
N LEU A 201 17.85 -1.68 -4.16
CA LEU A 201 19.10 -1.00 -4.48
C LEU A 201 19.99 -1.76 -5.47
N ASP A 202 19.80 -3.08 -5.59
CA ASP A 202 20.49 -3.88 -6.59
C ASP A 202 19.78 -3.82 -7.96
N GLY A 203 18.55 -3.28 -7.98
CA GLY A 203 17.76 -3.05 -9.18
C GLY A 203 18.02 -1.69 -9.83
N ASP A 204 17.26 -1.40 -10.87
CA ASP A 204 17.24 -0.07 -11.48
C ASP A 204 16.52 0.92 -10.56
N ILE A 205 17.28 1.60 -9.71
CA ILE A 205 16.76 2.57 -8.73
C ILE A 205 16.06 3.74 -9.44
N ASP A 206 16.64 4.24 -10.53
CA ASP A 206 16.13 5.40 -11.26
C ASP A 206 14.75 5.08 -11.84
N TYR A 207 14.64 3.91 -12.45
CA TYR A 207 13.36 3.39 -12.93
C TYR A 207 12.30 3.27 -11.81
N GLN A 208 12.67 2.73 -10.65
CA GLN A 208 11.76 2.58 -9.52
C GLN A 208 11.30 3.93 -8.95
N LEU A 209 12.18 4.93 -8.91
CA LEU A 209 11.86 6.29 -8.46
C LEU A 209 11.03 7.06 -9.48
N GLU A 210 11.27 6.91 -10.79
CA GLU A 210 10.41 7.47 -11.83
C GLU A 210 8.98 6.93 -11.74
N MET A 211 8.82 5.64 -11.45
CA MET A 211 7.51 5.04 -11.16
C MET A 211 6.87 5.70 -9.94
N LEU A 212 7.62 5.82 -8.82
CA LEU A 212 7.13 6.48 -7.61
C LEU A 212 6.64 7.90 -7.90
N ILE A 213 7.39 8.66 -8.69
CA ILE A 213 7.04 10.04 -9.08
C ILE A 213 5.76 10.07 -9.93
N SER A 214 5.74 9.30 -11.01
CA SER A 214 4.65 9.32 -11.98
C SER A 214 3.31 8.85 -11.40
N GLU A 215 3.33 7.85 -10.52
CA GLU A 215 2.13 7.33 -9.87
C GLU A 215 1.56 8.30 -8.82
N ASN A 216 2.42 9.08 -8.18
CA ASN A 216 2.06 9.89 -7.03
C ASN A 216 2.06 11.38 -7.30
N LYS A 217 2.09 11.81 -8.56
CA LYS A 217 2.06 13.24 -8.94
C LYS A 217 3.12 14.06 -8.19
N LEU A 218 4.27 13.45 -7.93
CA LEU A 218 5.43 14.17 -7.40
C LEU A 218 6.02 15.03 -8.52
N ASN A 219 6.85 16.00 -8.16
CA ASN A 219 7.51 16.82 -9.16
C ASN A 219 8.52 15.96 -9.95
N PRO A 220 8.45 15.88 -11.29
CA PRO A 220 9.41 15.13 -12.11
C PRO A 220 10.86 15.52 -11.87
N ASN A 221 11.11 16.77 -11.47
CA ASN A 221 12.45 17.28 -11.16
C ASN A 221 13.01 16.75 -9.83
N ASP A 222 12.21 16.05 -9.02
CA ASP A 222 12.65 15.47 -7.74
C ASP A 222 13.45 14.16 -7.93
N LEU A 223 13.56 13.62 -9.15
CA LEU A 223 14.26 12.34 -9.37
C LEU A 223 15.69 12.33 -8.83
N ALA A 224 16.48 13.35 -9.19
CA ALA A 224 17.88 13.43 -8.76
C ALA A 224 18.01 13.56 -7.23
N SER A 225 17.14 14.34 -6.59
CA SER A 225 17.17 14.52 -5.13
C SER A 225 16.71 13.25 -4.39
N LEU A 226 15.65 12.59 -4.88
CA LEU A 226 15.19 11.31 -4.34
C LEU A 226 16.25 10.22 -4.49
N ARG A 227 16.95 10.18 -5.62
CA ARG A 227 18.05 9.24 -5.87
C ARG A 227 19.22 9.47 -4.93
N ILE A 228 19.67 10.72 -4.79
CA ILE A 228 20.73 11.07 -3.84
C ILE A 228 20.31 10.62 -2.44
N ARG A 229 19.06 10.87 -2.05
CA ARG A 229 18.55 10.51 -0.72
C ARG A 229 18.49 9.00 -0.49
N ALA A 230 18.02 8.24 -1.46
CA ALA A 230 18.02 6.78 -1.42
C ALA A 230 19.44 6.22 -1.21
N LEU A 231 20.44 6.80 -1.89
CA LEU A 231 21.85 6.40 -1.75
C LEU A 231 22.46 6.85 -0.43
N GLU A 232 22.03 7.98 0.15
CA GLU A 232 22.43 8.40 1.50
C GLU A 232 21.95 7.42 2.56
N VAL A 233 20.67 7.00 2.50
CA VAL A 233 20.12 5.96 3.39
C VAL A 233 20.94 4.67 3.31
N LEU A 234 21.37 4.27 2.11
CA LEU A 234 22.27 3.13 1.92
C LEU A 234 23.63 3.32 2.62
N ARG A 235 24.21 4.51 2.52
CA ARG A 235 25.52 4.80 3.12
C ARG A 235 25.45 4.80 4.64
N GLU A 236 24.44 5.45 5.20
CA GLU A 236 24.22 5.49 6.65
C GLU A 236 23.95 4.09 7.18
N SER A 237 23.10 3.29 6.53
CA SER A 237 22.79 1.93 6.96
C SER A 237 23.98 0.96 6.97
N LYS A 238 25.00 1.18 6.12
CA LYS A 238 26.26 0.41 6.13
C LYS A 238 27.17 0.71 7.33
N GLN A 239 27.01 1.86 7.99
CA GLN A 239 27.81 2.26 9.15
C GLN A 239 27.38 1.59 10.46
N TYR A 240 26.19 0.97 10.47
CA TYR A 240 25.62 0.29 11.64
C TYR A 240 25.68 -1.25 11.51
N VAL A 241 26.54 -1.77 10.63
CA VAL A 241 26.83 -3.21 10.45
C VAL A 241 28.17 -3.54 11.08
#